data_AF-A0A6I1C5V6-F1
#
_entry.id   AF-A0A6I1C5V6-F1
#
_cell.length_a   1.000
_cell.length_b   1.000
_cell.length_c   1.000
_cell.angle_alpha   90.00
_cell.angle_beta   90.00
_cell.angle_gamma   90.00
#
_symmetry.space_group_name_H-M   'P 1'
#
loop_
_entity.id
_entity.type
_entity.pdbx_description
1 polymer ?
#
loop_
_entity_poly.entity_id
_entity_poly.type
_entity_poly.pdbx_seq_one_letter_code
_entity_poly.pdbx_strand_id
1 'polypeptide(L)'
;MNFGRKMMKAGVAAVAAIATLGAGGVVASTAFAGGGGGNQPGTGGDLAAVQFWQYKDDASGAWGPATSLDSVRAAMNNAGVTLEGDGVTKAQAALDQARTECETGFQRRHPGEGNGDCRVVAVGAVPAVIGGNYIYNGSGAASPTGTGGWYDNWNTYVAPGTYQYGSTVYRTSYPFDDDPSNSVDAIMRRNVEASSKPSIVVIVLDKYQPAPPSYHLSISTQAAEMSGQAGDTKDASDTITLSSDGSKTENVNGT
;
A
#
# COMPACT_ATOMS: atom_id res chain seq x y z
N MET A 1 -26.85 -14.04 58.60
CA MET A 1 -25.71 -14.23 57.69
C MET A 1 -26.09 -13.68 56.31
N ASN A 2 -25.13 -13.00 55.69
CA ASN A 2 -25.05 -12.49 54.31
C ASN A 2 -25.86 -11.25 53.87
N PHE A 3 -25.12 -10.14 53.94
CA PHE A 3 -25.13 -8.98 53.03
C PHE A 3 -24.99 -9.39 51.55
N GLY A 4 -25.61 -8.60 50.67
CA GLY A 4 -25.33 -8.65 49.23
C GLY A 4 -26.17 -7.67 48.40
N ARG A 5 -25.92 -6.36 48.50
CA ARG A 5 -26.35 -5.36 47.51
C ARG A 5 -25.37 -5.37 46.33
N LYS A 6 -25.85 -5.36 45.08
CA LYS A 6 -25.56 -4.28 44.12
C LYS A 6 -26.33 -4.42 42.81
N MET A 7 -27.07 -3.35 42.53
CA MET A 7 -27.60 -2.92 41.24
C MET A 7 -26.43 -2.51 40.32
N MET A 8 -26.48 -2.85 39.03
CA MET A 8 -25.98 -1.99 37.96
C MET A 8 -26.80 -2.16 36.67
N LYS A 9 -27.12 -1.00 36.10
CA LYS A 9 -27.87 -0.75 34.88
C LYS A 9 -26.97 -0.89 33.63
N ALA A 10 -27.66 -1.16 32.52
CA ALA A 10 -27.48 -0.59 31.19
C ALA A 10 -26.18 -0.83 30.41
N GLY A 11 -26.36 -1.36 29.20
CA GLY A 11 -25.38 -1.34 28.13
C GLY A 11 -25.96 -1.98 26.88
N VAL A 12 -26.80 -1.23 26.15
CA VAL A 12 -27.16 -1.55 24.77
C VAL A 12 -25.92 -1.32 23.91
N ALA A 13 -25.52 -2.32 23.14
CA ALA A 13 -24.71 -2.11 21.95
C ALA A 13 -25.27 -2.99 20.84
N ALA A 14 -25.99 -2.33 19.93
CA ALA A 14 -26.49 -2.93 18.71
C ALA A 14 -25.31 -3.38 17.85
N VAL A 15 -25.23 -4.68 17.57
CA VAL A 15 -24.34 -5.20 16.52
C VAL A 15 -25.02 -4.88 15.20
N ALA A 16 -24.53 -3.85 14.51
CA ALA A 16 -24.86 -3.63 13.11
C ALA A 16 -24.23 -4.79 12.31
N ALA A 17 -25.06 -5.76 11.94
CA ALA A 17 -24.71 -6.74 10.92
C ALA A 17 -24.64 -6.00 9.58
N ILE A 18 -23.42 -5.72 9.12
CA ILE A 18 -23.20 -5.31 7.73
C ILE A 18 -23.35 -6.58 6.88
N ALA A 19 -24.55 -6.76 6.34
CA ALA A 19 -24.77 -7.67 5.23
C ALA A 19 -24.29 -6.98 3.95
N THR A 20 -23.10 -7.33 3.48
CA THR A 20 -22.73 -7.09 2.08
C THR A 20 -22.68 -8.45 1.39
N LEU A 21 -23.82 -8.86 0.85
CA LEU A 21 -23.92 -9.93 -0.12
C LEU A 21 -23.56 -9.36 -1.50
N GLY A 22 -22.48 -9.88 -2.06
CA GLY A 22 -22.05 -9.67 -3.45
C GLY A 22 -20.84 -10.55 -3.71
N ALA A 23 -21.08 -11.71 -4.32
CA ALA A 23 -20.12 -12.77 -4.64
C ALA A 23 -18.67 -12.30 -4.89
N GLY A 24 -17.80 -12.53 -3.90
CA GLY A 24 -16.36 -12.34 -3.99
C GLY A 24 -15.81 -12.63 -2.60
N GLY A 25 -15.36 -13.86 -2.37
CA GLY A 25 -14.90 -14.31 -1.06
C GLY A 25 -13.94 -13.30 -0.46
N VAL A 26 -14.29 -12.76 0.70
CA VAL A 26 -13.39 -11.96 1.51
C VAL A 26 -12.33 -12.92 2.01
N VAL A 27 -11.27 -13.10 1.22
CA VAL A 27 -10.07 -13.78 1.70
C VAL A 27 -9.59 -12.90 2.84
N ALA A 28 -9.55 -13.44 4.06
CA ALA A 28 -8.99 -12.73 5.19
C ALA A 28 -7.52 -12.43 4.85
N SER A 29 -7.27 -11.22 4.35
CA SER A 29 -5.93 -10.72 4.12
C SER A 29 -5.28 -10.70 5.48
N THR A 30 -4.39 -11.67 5.73
CA THR A 30 -3.40 -11.54 6.78
C THR A 30 -2.73 -10.20 6.51
N ALA A 31 -2.90 -9.21 7.39
CA ALA A 31 -2.32 -7.90 7.17
C ALA A 31 -0.81 -8.05 7.30
N PHE A 32 -0.09 -8.02 6.18
CA PHE A 32 1.36 -8.02 6.18
C PHE A 32 1.90 -6.60 6.14
N ALA A 33 3.12 -6.48 6.62
CA ALA A 33 3.75 -5.21 6.84
C ALA A 33 4.63 -4.85 5.63
N GLY A 34 4.68 -3.56 5.31
CA GLY A 34 5.44 -2.96 4.22
C GLY A 34 4.65 -2.65 2.94
N GLY A 35 3.51 -3.30 2.75
CA GLY A 35 2.67 -3.11 1.58
C GLY A 35 1.45 -4.01 1.63
N GLY A 36 0.66 -3.96 0.57
CA GLY A 36 -0.54 -4.79 0.45
C GLY A 36 -0.74 -5.23 -0.98
N GLY A 37 -1.52 -6.29 -1.16
CA GLY A 37 -1.93 -6.68 -2.50
C GLY A 37 -3.38 -7.11 -2.53
N GLY A 38 -3.96 -7.00 -3.72
CA GLY A 38 -5.32 -7.41 -3.97
C GLY A 38 -5.42 -8.05 -5.34
N ASN A 39 -6.39 -8.94 -5.47
CA ASN A 39 -6.61 -9.68 -6.71
C ASN A 39 -8.10 -9.85 -6.98
N GLN A 40 -8.45 -10.00 -8.25
CA GLN A 40 -9.80 -10.39 -8.63
C GLN A 40 -9.76 -11.51 -9.68
N PRO A 41 -10.70 -12.47 -9.60
CA PRO A 41 -10.75 -13.58 -10.54
C PRO A 41 -11.36 -13.15 -11.88
N GLY A 42 -10.97 -13.84 -12.94
CA GLY A 42 -11.57 -13.71 -14.27
C GLY A 42 -12.72 -14.70 -14.46
N THR A 43 -13.65 -14.36 -15.35
CA THR A 43 -14.81 -15.21 -15.68
C THR A 43 -14.66 -15.96 -17.01
N GLY A 44 -13.71 -15.56 -17.84
CA GLY A 44 -13.45 -16.08 -19.18
C GLY A 44 -12.36 -17.15 -19.24
N GLY A 45 -11.80 -17.31 -20.45
CA GLY A 45 -10.79 -18.33 -20.76
C GLY A 45 -9.36 -17.94 -20.33
N ASP A 46 -8.47 -18.92 -20.41
CA ASP A 46 -7.03 -18.70 -20.17
C ASP A 46 -6.43 -17.89 -21.33
N LEU A 47 -5.91 -16.70 -21.00
CA LEU A 47 -5.33 -15.73 -21.93
C LEU A 47 -3.91 -15.34 -21.50
N ALA A 48 -3.15 -16.30 -20.96
CA ALA A 48 -1.75 -16.14 -20.56
C ALA A 48 -0.87 -15.39 -21.58
N ALA A 49 -1.08 -15.60 -22.88
CA ALA A 49 -0.29 -14.99 -23.96
C ALA A 49 -0.35 -13.45 -24.01
N VAL A 50 -1.38 -12.83 -23.43
CA VAL A 50 -1.57 -11.37 -23.41
C VAL A 50 -1.48 -10.79 -22.01
N GLN A 51 -1.18 -11.61 -21.00
CA GLN A 51 -0.92 -11.14 -19.64
C GLN A 51 0.28 -10.19 -19.65
N PHE A 52 0.22 -9.16 -18.80
CA PHE A 52 1.34 -8.27 -18.55
C PHE A 52 1.54 -8.01 -17.06
N TRP A 53 2.72 -7.49 -16.75
CA TRP A 53 3.04 -6.83 -15.49
C TRP A 53 3.66 -5.47 -15.76
N GLN A 54 3.15 -4.44 -15.11
CA GLN A 54 3.80 -3.14 -15.01
C GLN A 54 4.28 -2.92 -13.60
N TYR A 55 5.59 -2.73 -13.46
CA TYR A 55 6.21 -2.35 -12.20
C TYR A 55 6.89 -1.01 -12.36
N LYS A 56 6.61 -0.10 -11.44
CA LYS A 56 7.25 1.21 -11.34
C LYS A 56 7.22 1.62 -9.88
N ASP A 57 8.36 2.00 -9.36
CA ASP A 57 8.43 2.67 -8.08
C ASP A 57 9.51 3.73 -8.15
N ASP A 58 9.11 4.98 -7.96
CA ASP A 58 10.01 6.12 -8.02
C ASP A 58 9.49 7.28 -7.17
N ALA A 59 10.35 8.28 -6.98
CA ALA A 59 10.04 9.46 -6.17
C ALA A 59 8.93 10.36 -6.76
N SER A 60 8.44 10.08 -7.98
CA SER A 60 7.28 10.80 -8.55
C SER A 60 5.94 10.30 -8.01
N GLY A 61 5.96 9.29 -7.13
CA GLY A 61 4.76 8.66 -6.57
C GLY A 61 4.38 7.36 -7.27
N ALA A 62 5.32 6.69 -7.95
CA ALA A 62 5.08 5.45 -8.69
C ALA A 62 3.99 5.62 -9.76
N TRP A 63 2.91 4.83 -9.71
CA TRP A 63 1.73 5.03 -10.57
C TRP A 63 0.69 6.00 -9.97
N GLY A 64 0.84 6.36 -8.71
CA GLY A 64 -0.07 7.24 -7.98
C GLY A 64 -0.56 6.64 -6.65
N PRO A 65 -1.41 7.36 -5.92
CA PRO A 65 -1.91 6.92 -4.61
C PRO A 65 -2.85 5.72 -4.73
N ALA A 66 -2.86 4.87 -3.71
CA ALA A 66 -3.75 3.70 -3.65
C ALA A 66 -5.23 4.09 -3.42
N THR A 67 -5.52 5.37 -3.20
CA THR A 67 -6.87 5.91 -3.04
C THR A 67 -7.55 6.25 -4.37
N SER A 68 -6.84 6.14 -5.50
CA SER A 68 -7.38 6.47 -6.82
C SER A 68 -7.19 5.32 -7.82
N LEU A 69 -8.29 4.95 -8.48
CA LEU A 69 -8.26 4.02 -9.61
C LEU A 69 -7.43 4.53 -10.78
N ASP A 70 -7.23 5.85 -10.89
CA ASP A 70 -6.38 6.43 -11.93
C ASP A 70 -4.94 5.90 -11.87
N SER A 71 -4.46 5.51 -10.68
CA SER A 71 -3.16 4.88 -10.52
C SER A 71 -3.09 3.53 -11.23
N VAL A 72 -4.14 2.71 -11.13
CA VAL A 72 -4.23 1.43 -11.85
C VAL A 72 -4.39 1.68 -13.35
N ARG A 73 -5.21 2.66 -13.73
CA ARG A 73 -5.40 3.06 -15.13
C ARG A 73 -4.11 3.55 -15.78
N ALA A 74 -3.28 4.30 -15.07
CA ALA A 74 -1.99 4.77 -15.55
C ALA A 74 -1.04 3.60 -15.86
N ALA A 75 -0.97 2.61 -14.96
CA ALA A 75 -0.20 1.40 -15.19
C ALA A 75 -0.73 0.62 -16.41
N MET A 76 -2.05 0.41 -16.53
CA MET A 76 -2.65 -0.28 -17.67
C MET A 76 -2.38 0.45 -19.00
N ASN A 77 -2.56 1.77 -19.03
CA ASN A 77 -2.28 2.58 -20.21
C ASN A 77 -0.81 2.50 -20.64
N ASN A 78 0.12 2.42 -19.67
CA ASN A 78 1.53 2.24 -19.98
C ASN A 78 1.83 0.87 -20.62
N ALA A 79 1.02 -0.15 -20.33
CA ALA A 79 1.07 -1.44 -21.01
C ALA A 79 0.32 -1.45 -22.37
N GLY A 80 -0.27 -0.32 -22.78
CA GLY A 80 -1.12 -0.24 -23.98
C GLY A 80 -2.48 -0.91 -23.80
N VAL A 81 -2.95 -1.06 -22.55
CA VAL A 81 -4.21 -1.72 -22.19
C VAL A 81 -5.24 -0.70 -21.73
N THR A 82 -6.43 -0.74 -22.32
CA THR A 82 -7.54 0.11 -21.89
C THR A 82 -8.38 -0.59 -20.82
N LEU A 83 -8.64 0.10 -19.71
CA LEU A 83 -9.50 -0.37 -18.62
C LEU A 83 -10.98 -0.04 -18.90
N GLU A 84 -11.83 -1.05 -19.08
CA GLU A 84 -13.24 -0.86 -19.46
C GLU A 84 -14.19 -1.87 -18.80
N GLY A 85 -15.49 -1.59 -18.86
CA GLY A 85 -16.56 -2.50 -18.42
C GLY A 85 -16.39 -3.03 -17.00
N ASP A 86 -16.65 -4.33 -16.80
CA ASP A 86 -16.49 -5.01 -15.52
C ASP A 86 -15.04 -5.02 -15.00
N GLY A 87 -14.08 -4.76 -15.90
CA GLY A 87 -12.68 -4.58 -15.55
C GLY A 87 -12.48 -3.43 -14.57
N VAL A 88 -13.22 -2.32 -14.72
CA VAL A 88 -13.18 -1.16 -13.82
C VAL A 88 -13.53 -1.57 -12.39
N THR A 89 -14.63 -2.30 -12.22
CA THR A 89 -15.10 -2.76 -10.90
C THR A 89 -14.10 -3.73 -10.27
N LYS A 90 -13.55 -4.67 -11.04
CA LYS A 90 -12.53 -5.60 -10.55
C LYS A 90 -11.23 -4.89 -10.19
N ALA A 91 -10.81 -3.93 -10.99
CA ALA A 91 -9.62 -3.14 -10.72
C ALA A 91 -9.77 -2.32 -9.43
N GLN A 92 -10.95 -1.72 -9.22
CA GLN A 92 -11.26 -1.02 -7.97
C GLN A 92 -11.22 -1.97 -6.78
N ALA A 93 -11.87 -3.15 -6.88
CA ALA A 93 -11.89 -4.11 -5.78
C ALA A 93 -10.49 -4.65 -5.43
N ALA A 94 -9.64 -4.92 -6.44
CA ALA A 94 -8.25 -5.31 -6.22
C ALA A 94 -7.44 -4.17 -5.56
N LEU A 95 -7.64 -2.92 -6.00
CA LEU A 95 -6.99 -1.76 -5.40
C LEU A 95 -7.43 -1.55 -3.95
N ASP A 96 -8.72 -1.66 -3.65
CA ASP A 96 -9.27 -1.50 -2.31
C ASP A 96 -8.77 -2.59 -1.36
N GLN A 97 -8.66 -3.83 -1.83
CA GLN A 97 -8.03 -4.92 -1.06
C GLN A 97 -6.57 -4.61 -0.76
N ALA A 98 -5.79 -4.22 -1.78
CA ALA A 98 -4.36 -3.89 -1.62
C ALA A 98 -4.16 -2.72 -0.64
N ARG A 99 -4.97 -1.67 -0.79
CA ARG A 99 -4.94 -0.49 0.09
C ARG A 99 -5.30 -0.86 1.52
N THR A 100 -6.40 -1.60 1.72
CA THR A 100 -6.87 -1.99 3.05
C THR A 100 -5.81 -2.79 3.79
N GLU A 101 -5.19 -3.76 3.11
CA GLU A 101 -4.11 -4.55 3.71
C GLU A 101 -2.91 -3.68 4.08
N CYS A 102 -2.49 -2.79 3.16
CA CYS A 102 -1.38 -1.87 3.38
C CYS A 102 -1.63 -0.92 4.57
N GLU A 103 -2.77 -0.23 4.60
CA GLU A 103 -3.12 0.73 5.66
C GLU A 103 -3.27 0.02 7.02
N THR A 104 -3.92 -1.15 7.05
CA THR A 104 -4.08 -1.94 8.28
C THR A 104 -2.73 -2.44 8.80
N GLY A 105 -1.88 -2.96 7.90
CA GLY A 105 -0.54 -3.42 8.24
C GLY A 105 0.34 -2.28 8.75
N PHE A 106 0.20 -1.08 8.17
CA PHE A 106 0.89 0.14 8.60
C PHE A 106 0.45 0.58 10.00
N GLN A 107 -0.85 0.81 10.21
CA GLN A 107 -1.38 1.29 11.50
C GLN A 107 -1.01 0.36 12.68
N ARG A 108 -0.91 -0.94 12.42
CA ARG A 108 -0.50 -1.93 13.44
C ARG A 108 0.96 -1.76 13.88
N ARG A 109 1.85 -1.37 12.97
CA ARG A 109 3.31 -1.19 13.25
C ARG A 109 3.66 0.21 13.68
N HIS A 110 2.90 1.20 13.21
CA HIS A 110 3.16 2.62 13.39
C HIS A 110 1.96 3.30 14.08
N PRO A 111 1.63 2.94 15.34
CA PRO A 111 0.46 3.49 16.02
C PRO A 111 0.60 5.00 16.21
N GLY A 112 -0.43 5.74 15.77
CA GLY A 112 -0.48 7.21 15.92
C GLY A 112 0.07 8.00 14.73
N GLU A 113 0.62 7.33 13.70
CA GLU A 113 1.22 8.00 12.54
C GLU A 113 0.26 8.18 11.35
N GLY A 114 -1.02 7.90 11.56
CA GLY A 114 -2.07 7.99 10.54
C GLY A 114 -2.06 6.81 9.56
N ASN A 115 -2.42 7.08 8.31
CA ASN A 115 -2.42 6.08 7.24
C ASN A 115 -1.02 5.95 6.64
N GLY A 116 -0.74 4.79 6.05
CA GLY A 116 0.57 4.48 5.47
C GLY A 116 0.88 5.17 4.15
N ASP A 117 0.06 6.11 3.68
CA ASP A 117 0.17 6.79 2.38
C ASP A 117 0.52 5.83 1.23
N CYS A 118 -0.24 4.74 1.16
CA CYS A 118 0.03 3.63 0.25
C CYS A 118 -0.02 4.10 -1.21
N ARG A 119 0.95 3.66 -2.02
CA ARG A 119 1.07 3.98 -3.45
C ARG A 119 1.07 2.72 -4.30
N VAL A 120 0.51 2.80 -5.50
CA VAL A 120 0.47 1.69 -6.46
C VAL A 120 1.82 1.55 -7.13
N VAL A 121 2.48 0.40 -6.95
CA VAL A 121 3.81 0.12 -7.53
C VAL A 121 3.77 -0.96 -8.61
N ALA A 122 2.81 -1.89 -8.52
CA ALA A 122 2.66 -2.93 -9.52
C ALA A 122 1.20 -3.16 -9.89
N VAL A 123 0.96 -3.32 -11.18
CA VAL A 123 -0.32 -3.79 -11.73
C VAL A 123 -0.01 -4.84 -12.77
N GLY A 124 -0.55 -6.04 -12.58
CA GLY A 124 -0.61 -7.03 -13.63
C GLY A 124 -2.06 -7.35 -13.94
N ALA A 125 -2.34 -7.64 -15.20
CA ALA A 125 -3.68 -8.02 -15.63
C ALA A 125 -3.63 -8.93 -16.87
N VAL A 126 -4.75 -9.62 -17.10
CA VAL A 126 -4.98 -10.45 -18.28
C VAL A 126 -6.05 -9.79 -19.15
N PRO A 127 -5.65 -8.96 -20.14
CA PRO A 127 -6.58 -8.32 -21.07
C PRO A 127 -7.18 -9.33 -22.07
N ALA A 128 -8.18 -8.89 -22.81
CA ALA A 128 -8.68 -9.55 -24.00
C ALA A 128 -8.32 -8.73 -25.25
N VAL A 129 -8.17 -9.40 -26.40
CA VAL A 129 -7.97 -8.73 -27.69
C VAL A 129 -9.33 -8.52 -28.35
N ILE A 130 -9.78 -7.27 -28.43
CA ILE A 130 -11.08 -6.89 -28.99
C ILE A 130 -10.84 -5.85 -30.09
N GLY A 131 -11.19 -6.21 -31.33
CA GLY A 131 -11.02 -5.30 -32.48
C GLY A 131 -9.56 -4.87 -32.71
N GLY A 132 -8.59 -5.69 -32.31
CA GLY A 132 -7.15 -5.40 -32.40
C GLY A 132 -6.57 -4.61 -31.22
N ASN A 133 -7.40 -4.20 -30.26
CA ASN A 133 -6.96 -3.49 -29.06
C ASN A 133 -6.88 -4.44 -27.86
N TYR A 134 -5.95 -4.17 -26.95
CA TYR A 134 -5.90 -4.84 -25.66
C TYR A 134 -6.82 -4.11 -24.67
N ILE A 135 -7.87 -4.80 -24.23
CA ILE A 135 -8.86 -4.25 -23.31
C ILE A 135 -8.94 -5.15 -22.08
N TYR A 136 -8.71 -4.58 -20.91
CA TYR A 136 -9.01 -5.25 -19.65
C TYR A 136 -10.47 -5.00 -19.29
N ASN A 137 -11.32 -5.97 -19.60
CA ASN A 137 -12.74 -6.01 -19.27
C ASN A 137 -13.05 -6.96 -18.10
N GLY A 138 -12.03 -7.50 -17.43
CA GLY A 138 -12.20 -8.41 -16.29
C GLY A 138 -12.53 -9.86 -16.65
N SER A 139 -12.55 -10.22 -17.94
CA SER A 139 -12.85 -11.59 -18.37
C SER A 139 -11.62 -12.50 -18.42
N GLY A 140 -10.46 -12.01 -18.86
CA GLY A 140 -9.26 -12.83 -19.01
C GLY A 140 -8.76 -13.37 -17.67
N ALA A 141 -8.25 -14.60 -17.67
CA ALA A 141 -7.53 -15.17 -16.54
C ALA A 141 -6.27 -15.86 -17.05
N ALA A 142 -5.30 -16.06 -16.17
CA ALA A 142 -4.13 -16.85 -16.48
C ALA A 142 -3.78 -17.72 -15.28
N SER A 143 -3.22 -18.90 -15.54
CA SER A 143 -2.78 -19.79 -14.49
C SER A 143 -1.67 -19.15 -13.65
N PRO A 144 -1.63 -19.37 -12.32
CA PRO A 144 -0.51 -18.96 -11.47
C PRO A 144 0.84 -19.45 -12.00
N THR A 145 0.88 -20.71 -12.43
CA THR A 145 2.06 -21.45 -12.89
C THR A 145 1.98 -21.79 -14.37
N GLY A 146 3.10 -22.29 -14.92
CA GLY A 146 3.20 -22.72 -16.31
C GLY A 146 3.62 -21.59 -17.25
N THR A 147 3.99 -21.97 -18.48
CA THR A 147 4.51 -21.03 -19.49
C THR A 147 3.53 -19.89 -19.77
N GLY A 148 3.98 -18.66 -19.54
CA GLY A 148 3.16 -17.45 -19.70
C GLY A 148 2.17 -17.21 -18.56
N GLY A 149 2.20 -18.03 -17.51
CA GLY A 149 1.47 -17.81 -16.27
C GLY A 149 2.04 -16.63 -15.47
N TRP A 150 1.37 -16.29 -14.37
CA TRP A 150 1.70 -15.13 -13.55
C TRP A 150 3.13 -15.12 -13.01
N TYR A 151 3.63 -16.27 -12.53
CA TYR A 151 5.01 -16.35 -12.04
C TYR A 151 6.04 -16.27 -13.15
N ASP A 152 5.80 -16.93 -14.28
CA ASP A 152 6.73 -16.93 -15.41
C ASP A 152 6.92 -15.52 -15.96
N ASN A 153 5.83 -14.77 -16.14
CA ASN A 153 5.91 -13.37 -16.57
C ASN A 153 6.55 -12.45 -15.52
N TRP A 154 6.22 -12.61 -14.23
CA TRP A 154 6.87 -11.83 -13.17
C TRP A 154 8.38 -12.08 -13.15
N ASN A 155 8.80 -13.36 -13.20
CA ASN A 155 10.20 -13.76 -13.17
C ASN A 155 10.97 -13.34 -14.44
N THR A 156 10.26 -13.13 -15.55
CA THR A 156 10.86 -12.68 -16.81
C THR A 156 11.01 -11.16 -16.86
N TYR A 157 9.97 -10.42 -16.47
CA TYR A 157 9.87 -8.98 -16.76
C TYR A 157 10.03 -8.07 -15.54
N VAL A 158 9.81 -8.57 -14.32
CA VAL A 158 9.84 -7.75 -13.10
C VAL A 158 10.97 -8.16 -12.16
N ALA A 159 11.00 -9.42 -11.72
CA ALA A 159 11.95 -9.88 -10.70
C ALA A 159 13.45 -9.64 -11.02
N PRO A 160 13.91 -9.74 -12.29
CA PRO A 160 15.31 -9.47 -12.62
C PRO A 160 15.67 -7.97 -12.56
N GLY A 161 14.66 -7.10 -12.53
CA GLY A 161 14.80 -5.65 -12.52
C GLY A 161 15.48 -5.11 -11.26
N THR A 162 16.02 -3.91 -11.38
CA THR A 162 16.51 -3.11 -10.25
C THR A 162 15.74 -1.80 -10.27
N TYR A 163 15.17 -1.43 -9.12
CA TYR A 163 14.23 -0.32 -8.97
C TYR A 163 14.78 0.71 -8.00
N GLN A 164 14.32 1.94 -8.11
CA GLN A 164 14.86 3.05 -7.34
C GLN A 164 13.76 3.98 -6.83
N TYR A 165 13.67 4.11 -5.51
CA TYR A 165 12.82 5.09 -4.84
C TYR A 165 13.69 6.14 -4.15
N GLY A 166 13.69 7.37 -4.65
CA GLY A 166 14.61 8.41 -4.19
C GLY A 166 16.06 7.99 -4.45
N SER A 167 16.88 7.89 -3.40
CA SER A 167 18.26 7.38 -3.45
C SER A 167 18.39 5.89 -3.17
N THR A 168 17.30 5.23 -2.77
CA THR A 168 17.30 3.81 -2.37
C THR A 168 17.11 2.93 -3.61
N VAL A 169 18.09 2.07 -3.87
CA VAL A 169 18.05 1.09 -4.96
C VAL A 169 17.77 -0.30 -4.37
N TYR A 170 16.80 -1.02 -4.95
CA TYR A 170 16.35 -2.30 -4.41
C TYR A 170 15.89 -3.26 -5.52
N ARG A 171 15.71 -4.53 -5.15
CA ARG A 171 15.03 -5.54 -5.97
C ARG A 171 13.72 -5.92 -5.32
N THR A 172 12.75 -6.38 -6.10
CA THR A 172 11.43 -6.82 -5.58
C THR A 172 11.54 -7.99 -4.60
N SER A 173 12.65 -8.73 -4.66
CA SER A 173 12.98 -9.82 -3.74
C SER A 173 13.55 -9.36 -2.39
N TYR A 174 13.93 -8.08 -2.25
CA TYR A 174 14.52 -7.58 -1.01
C TYR A 174 13.45 -7.56 0.09
N PRO A 175 13.77 -8.06 1.30
CA PRO A 175 12.86 -7.96 2.42
C PRO A 175 12.53 -6.52 2.79
N PHE A 176 11.34 -6.29 3.33
CA PHE A 176 10.99 -5.00 3.91
C PHE A 176 11.69 -4.80 5.26
N ASP A 177 12.15 -3.58 5.52
CA ASP A 177 12.95 -3.27 6.71
C ASP A 177 12.22 -3.56 8.03
N ASP A 178 10.93 -3.26 8.10
CA ASP A 178 10.10 -3.44 9.29
C ASP A 178 9.22 -4.70 9.24
N ASP A 179 9.31 -5.48 8.15
CA ASP A 179 8.82 -6.86 8.04
C ASP A 179 9.73 -7.70 7.13
N PRO A 180 10.85 -8.22 7.67
CA PRO A 180 11.80 -9.00 6.88
C PRO A 180 11.24 -10.33 6.36
N SER A 181 10.03 -10.74 6.81
CA SER A 181 9.36 -11.93 6.29
C SER A 181 8.62 -11.68 4.97
N ASN A 182 8.51 -10.41 4.58
CA ASN A 182 7.72 -9.97 3.44
C ASN A 182 8.57 -9.19 2.42
N SER A 183 8.10 -9.16 1.18
CA SER A 183 8.72 -8.43 0.07
C SER A 183 7.69 -8.23 -1.04
N VAL A 184 8.02 -7.42 -2.05
CA VAL A 184 7.16 -7.25 -3.23
C VAL A 184 6.90 -8.60 -3.90
N ASP A 185 7.93 -9.43 -4.04
CA ASP A 185 7.82 -10.79 -4.59
C ASP A 185 6.89 -11.68 -3.75
N ALA A 186 6.94 -11.55 -2.41
CA ALA A 186 6.08 -12.32 -1.52
C ALA A 186 4.61 -11.87 -1.63
N ILE A 187 4.34 -10.56 -1.72
CA ILE A 187 3.00 -10.01 -1.96
C ILE A 187 2.45 -10.51 -3.31
N MET A 188 3.28 -10.47 -4.36
CA MET A 188 2.92 -10.98 -5.69
C MET A 188 2.49 -12.45 -5.59
N ARG A 189 3.36 -13.32 -5.04
CA ARG A 189 3.10 -14.76 -4.99
C ARG A 189 1.79 -15.06 -4.30
N ARG A 190 1.60 -14.52 -3.09
CA ARG A 190 0.40 -14.76 -2.28
C ARG A 190 -0.88 -14.30 -2.97
N ASN A 191 -0.86 -13.16 -3.66
CA ASN A 191 -2.07 -12.65 -4.33
C ASN A 191 -2.41 -13.41 -5.60
N VAL A 192 -1.42 -13.93 -6.30
CA VAL A 192 -1.63 -14.85 -7.42
C VAL A 192 -2.16 -16.20 -6.93
N GLU A 193 -1.66 -16.73 -5.82
CA GLU A 193 -2.11 -18.01 -5.21
C GLU A 193 -3.52 -17.94 -4.62
N ALA A 194 -3.94 -16.75 -4.17
CA ALA A 194 -5.24 -16.54 -3.55
C ALA A 194 -6.44 -16.79 -4.48
N SER A 195 -6.20 -16.93 -5.79
CA SER A 195 -7.20 -17.23 -6.80
C SER A 195 -6.71 -18.33 -7.74
N SER A 196 -7.61 -19.24 -8.14
CA SER A 196 -7.32 -20.24 -9.17
C SER A 196 -7.42 -19.69 -10.60
N LYS A 197 -7.99 -18.49 -10.77
CA LYS A 197 -8.13 -17.78 -12.05
C LYS A 197 -7.82 -16.29 -11.92
N PRO A 198 -6.60 -15.91 -11.48
CA PRO A 198 -6.26 -14.51 -11.28
C PRO A 198 -6.34 -13.74 -12.61
N SER A 199 -7.10 -12.65 -12.60
CA SER A 199 -7.34 -11.76 -13.75
C SER A 199 -6.63 -10.43 -13.63
N ILE A 200 -6.58 -9.89 -12.41
CA ILE A 200 -5.79 -8.71 -12.06
C ILE A 200 -5.16 -8.93 -10.69
N VAL A 201 -3.93 -8.41 -10.54
CA VAL A 201 -3.24 -8.27 -9.26
C VAL A 201 -2.71 -6.85 -9.16
N VAL A 202 -2.98 -6.21 -8.02
CA VAL A 202 -2.49 -4.86 -7.69
C VAL A 202 -1.62 -4.97 -6.45
N ILE A 203 -0.44 -4.33 -6.47
CA ILE A 203 0.49 -4.27 -5.35
C ILE A 203 0.72 -2.81 -4.99
N VAL A 204 0.60 -2.52 -3.70
CA VAL A 204 0.86 -1.20 -3.14
C VAL A 204 1.93 -1.28 -2.06
N LEU A 205 2.72 -0.22 -1.91
CA LEU A 205 3.71 -0.08 -0.84
C LEU A 205 3.35 1.10 0.06
N ASP A 206 3.62 0.97 1.35
CA ASP A 206 3.49 2.08 2.30
C ASP A 206 4.65 3.07 2.18
N LYS A 207 4.53 4.22 2.85
CA LYS A 207 5.51 5.32 2.83
C LYS A 207 6.88 4.96 3.40
N TYR A 208 7.00 3.84 4.13
CA TYR A 208 8.27 3.34 4.65
C TYR A 208 8.91 2.28 3.77
N GLN A 209 8.27 1.89 2.65
CA GLN A 209 8.81 0.91 1.71
C GLN A 209 9.03 1.49 0.32
N PRO A 210 10.18 1.22 -0.35
CA PRO A 210 11.39 0.72 0.30
C PRO A 210 11.87 1.75 1.33
N ALA A 211 12.71 1.31 2.26
CA ALA A 211 13.23 2.16 3.34
C ALA A 211 13.56 3.57 2.83
N PRO A 212 12.83 4.61 3.29
CA PRO A 212 13.14 5.95 2.89
C PRO A 212 14.55 6.29 3.38
N PRO A 213 15.31 7.08 2.62
CA PRO A 213 16.62 7.53 3.10
C PRO A 213 16.46 8.17 4.48
N SER A 214 17.28 7.74 5.44
CA SER A 214 17.24 8.25 6.80
C SER A 214 17.42 9.76 6.79
N TYR A 215 16.39 10.47 7.25
CA TYR A 215 16.41 11.91 7.45
C TYR A 215 15.81 12.18 8.82
N HIS A 216 16.65 12.57 9.76
CA HIS A 216 16.27 12.95 11.10
C HIS A 216 16.21 14.47 11.19
N LEU A 217 15.00 15.00 11.40
CA LEU A 217 14.79 16.34 11.92
C LEU A 217 14.61 16.27 13.43
N SER A 218 15.39 17.03 14.18
CA SER A 218 15.14 17.20 15.62
C SER A 218 15.05 18.67 15.97
N ILE A 219 14.07 18.97 16.83
CA ILE A 219 13.84 20.28 17.44
C ILE A 219 14.04 20.10 18.94
N SER A 220 14.95 20.86 19.54
CA SER A 220 15.06 20.95 21.00
C SER A 220 14.95 22.39 21.44
N THR A 221 14.14 22.64 22.45
CA THR A 221 14.04 23.93 23.11
C THR A 221 14.68 23.85 24.49
N GLN A 222 15.48 24.85 24.82
CA GLN A 222 16.02 25.05 26.16
C GLN A 222 15.62 26.44 26.62
N ALA A 223 14.71 26.50 27.59
CA ALA A 223 14.36 27.75 28.23
C ALA A 223 15.50 28.19 29.14
N ALA A 224 15.92 29.46 29.06
CA ALA A 224 16.85 30.02 30.03
C ALA A 224 16.13 30.13 31.38
N GLU A 225 16.88 29.91 32.47
CA GLU A 225 16.33 30.06 33.83
C GLU A 225 15.81 31.48 34.05
N MET A 226 14.48 31.61 34.17
CA MET A 226 13.85 32.84 34.65
C MET A 226 13.66 32.73 36.16
N SER A 227 14.11 33.74 36.91
CA SER A 227 14.04 33.72 38.38
C SER A 227 12.59 33.82 38.92
N GLY A 228 11.62 34.13 38.05
CA GLY A 228 10.19 34.20 38.38
C GLY A 228 9.83 35.26 39.43
N GLN A 229 10.77 36.11 39.83
CA GLN A 229 10.56 37.11 40.87
C GLN A 229 9.91 38.38 40.31
N ALA A 230 8.94 38.93 41.04
CA ALA A 230 8.30 40.19 40.70
C ALA A 230 9.35 41.32 40.68
N GLY A 231 9.50 41.97 39.52
CA GLY A 231 10.48 43.05 39.30
C GLY A 231 11.79 42.62 38.63
N ASP A 232 11.94 41.37 38.19
CA ASP A 232 13.10 40.94 37.40
C ASP A 232 13.07 41.62 36.01
N THR A 233 14.21 42.17 35.59
CA THR A 233 14.36 42.90 34.32
C THR A 233 15.20 42.14 33.30
N LYS A 234 15.53 40.87 33.58
CA LYS A 234 16.27 40.02 32.64
C LYS A 234 15.36 39.61 31.49
N ASP A 235 15.92 39.66 30.28
CA ASP A 235 15.25 39.18 29.10
C ASP A 235 14.97 37.68 29.23
N ALA A 236 13.73 37.27 28.98
CA ALA A 236 13.40 35.88 28.73
C ALA A 236 14.10 35.46 27.43
N SER A 237 14.88 34.39 27.48
CA SER A 237 15.55 33.85 26.30
C SER A 237 15.35 32.35 26.24
N ASP A 238 14.98 31.86 25.06
CA ASP A 238 14.87 30.44 24.78
C ASP A 238 15.83 30.13 23.64
N THR A 239 16.56 29.02 23.74
CA THR A 239 17.37 28.50 22.64
C THR A 239 16.59 27.42 21.92
N ILE A 240 16.28 27.65 20.65
CA ILE A 240 15.74 26.64 19.74
C ILE A 240 16.90 26.10 18.91
N THR A 241 17.19 24.81 19.05
CA THR A 241 18.16 24.12 18.20
C THR A 241 17.43 23.28 17.18
N LEU A 242 17.78 23.48 15.90
CA LEU A 242 17.32 22.70 14.76
C LEU A 242 18.51 21.90 14.23
N SER A 243 18.36 20.59 14.08
CA SER A 243 19.37 19.77 13.41
C SER A 243 18.73 18.85 12.38
N SER A 244 19.45 18.69 11.27
CA SER A 244 19.16 17.70 10.24
C SER A 244 20.43 16.92 9.92
N ASP A 245 20.30 15.63 9.63
CA ASP A 245 21.41 14.75 9.23
C ASP A 245 21.41 14.45 7.72
N GLY A 246 20.57 15.13 6.93
CA GLY A 246 20.44 14.95 5.48
C GLY A 246 20.57 16.23 4.66
N SER A 247 20.55 16.10 3.32
CA SER A 247 20.81 17.20 2.38
C SER A 247 19.56 18.01 1.98
N LYS A 248 18.42 17.80 2.66
CA LYS A 248 17.18 18.53 2.38
C LYS A 248 17.09 19.78 3.23
N THR A 249 16.79 20.91 2.58
CA THR A 249 16.49 22.18 3.25
C THR A 249 14.98 22.31 3.41
N GLU A 250 14.49 22.38 4.65
CA GLU A 250 13.07 22.67 4.94
C GLU A 250 12.91 24.01 5.64
N ASN A 251 11.83 24.74 5.30
CA ASN A 251 11.45 25.96 5.98
C ASN A 251 10.60 25.62 7.20
N VAL A 252 11.17 25.80 8.39
CA VAL A 252 10.44 25.65 9.66
C VAL A 252 9.95 27.03 10.10
N ASN A 253 8.63 27.22 10.15
CA ASN A 253 8.01 28.46 10.65
C ASN A 253 7.45 28.22 12.05
N GLY A 254 7.81 29.08 13.02
CA GLY A 254 7.18 29.11 14.34
C GLY A 254 6.01 30.10 14.36
N THR A 255 4.88 29.71 14.96
CA THR A 255 3.71 30.57 15.24
C THR A 255 3.48 30.73 16.73
#